data_AF-A0A0J6F5N6-F1
#
_entry.id   AF-A0A0J6F5N6-F1
#
_cell.length_a   1.000
_cell.length_b   1.000
_cell.length_c   1.000
_cell.angle_alpha   90.00
_cell.angle_beta   90.00
_cell.angle_gamma   90.00
#
_symmetry.space_group_name_H-M   'P 1'
#
loop_
_entity.id
_entity.type
_entity.pdbx_description
1 polymer ?
#
loop_
_entity_poly.entity_id
_entity_poly.type
_entity_poly.pdbx_seq_one_letter_code
_entity_poly.pdbx_strand_id
1 'polypeptide(L)' 'MPLDIQIFYARNNRSSDGELTTAEGRVFSVSTYGPSLEEAVSCAYRGVESIQSRHRFYRKNIASRYEDLLVLMIK' A
#
# COMPACT_ATOMS: atom_id res chain seq x y z
N MET A 1 2.19 -5.96 -12.67
CA MET A 1 1.95 -4.78 -11.81
C MET A 1 1.70 -3.60 -12.74
N PRO A 2 0.66 -2.78 -12.53
CA PRO A 2 0.56 -1.49 -13.22
C PRO A 2 1.86 -0.70 -13.03
N LEU A 3 2.29 0.08 -14.02
CA LEU A 3 3.57 0.80 -14.00
C LEU A 3 3.71 1.76 -12.79
N ASP A 4 2.59 2.16 -12.21
CA ASP A 4 2.50 3.20 -11.17
C ASP A 4 2.45 2.67 -9.74
N ILE A 5 2.69 1.37 -9.52
CA ILE A 5 2.70 0.74 -8.19
C ILE A 5 4.12 0.34 -7.80
N GLN A 6 4.64 0.99 -6.77
CA GLN A 6 5.93 0.69 -6.18
C GLN A 6 5.75 -0.08 -4.87
N ILE A 7 6.42 -1.23 -4.75
CA ILE A 7 6.42 -2.04 -3.53
C ILE A 7 7.81 -1.94 -2.91
N PHE A 8 7.86 -1.38 -1.71
CA PHE A 8 9.07 -1.31 -0.90
C PHE A 8 9.03 -2.42 0.14
N TYR A 9 9.97 -3.34 0.05
CA TYR A 9 10.14 -4.36 1.06
C TYR A 9 10.84 -3.78 2.29
N ALA A 10 10.33 -4.14 3.48
CA ALA A 10 10.94 -3.80 4.74
C ALA A 10 11.65 -5.04 5.30
N ARG A 11 11.09 -5.69 6.33
CA ARG A 11 11.70 -6.89 6.92
C ARG A 11 11.12 -8.14 6.26
N ASN A 12 11.88 -8.68 5.31
CA ASN A 12 11.60 -9.95 4.66
C ASN A 12 12.82 -10.85 4.74
N ASN A 13 12.59 -12.16 4.84
CA ASN A 13 13.63 -13.15 4.69
C ASN A 13 13.55 -13.75 3.29
N ARG A 14 14.70 -14.13 2.74
CA ARG A 14 14.75 -14.93 1.52
C ARG A 14 15.13 -16.36 1.90
N SER A 15 14.30 -17.33 1.53
CA SER A 15 14.62 -18.74 1.76
C SER A 15 15.80 -19.17 0.87
N SER A 16 16.39 -20.32 1.18
CA SER A 16 17.42 -20.96 0.33
C SER A 16 16.94 -21.15 -1.11
N ASP A 17 15.63 -21.35 -1.27
CA ASP A 17 14.97 -21.65 -2.55
C ASP A 17 14.56 -20.36 -3.28
N GLY A 18 14.90 -19.21 -2.72
CA GLY A 18 14.68 -17.89 -3.30
C GLY A 18 13.33 -17.26 -2.99
N GLU A 19 12.46 -17.92 -2.21
CA GLU A 19 11.15 -17.40 -1.83
C GLU A 19 11.26 -16.26 -0.82
N LEU A 20 10.41 -15.25 -0.97
CA LEU A 20 10.29 -14.16 -0.01
C LEU A 20 9.28 -14.53 1.07
N THR A 21 9.73 -14.59 2.32
CA THR A 21 8.91 -14.86 3.49
C THR A 21 8.81 -13.62 4.37
N THR A 22 7.65 -13.44 5.00
CA THR A 22 7.40 -12.31 5.89
C THR A 22 8.18 -12.50 7.19
N ALA A 23 8.90 -11.47 7.65
CA ALA A 23 9.44 -11.43 9.01
C ALA A 23 8.49 -10.65 9.94
N GLU A 24 8.86 -10.52 11.21
CA GLU A 24 8.04 -9.80 12.19
C GLU A 24 7.96 -8.29 11.93
N GLY A 25 6.80 -7.72 12.23
CA GLY A 25 6.54 -6.27 12.17
C GLY A 25 6.07 -5.81 10.79
N ARG A 26 6.77 -4.83 10.21
CA ARG A 26 6.44 -4.25 8.89
C ARG A 26 7.09 -5.08 7.80
N VAL A 27 6.28 -5.62 6.89
CA VAL A 27 6.72 -6.50 5.80
C VAL A 27 7.00 -5.70 4.53
N PHE A 28 6.05 -4.86 4.11
CA PHE A 28 6.20 -4.01 2.94
C PHE A 28 5.35 -2.74 3.06
N SER A 29 5.63 -1.76 2.22
CA SER A 29 4.76 -0.62 1.93
C SER A 29 4.50 -0.53 0.44
N VAL A 30 3.26 -0.21 0.08
CA VAL A 30 2.85 0.08 -1.29
C VAL A 30 2.72 1.59 -1.43
N SER A 31 3.37 2.14 -2.46
CA SER A 31 3.30 3.56 -2.79
C SER A 31 2.91 3.72 -4.26
N THR A 32 2.12 4.74 -4.52
CA THR A 32 1.57 5.07 -5.83
C THR A 32 1.55 6.58 -6.01
N TYR A 33 1.42 7.02 -7.25
CA TYR A 33 1.20 8.40 -7.60
C TYR A 33 -0.06 8.50 -8.46
N GLY A 34 -0.73 9.65 -8.42
CA GLY A 34 -1.93 9.90 -9.21
C GLY A 34 -2.20 11.40 -9.31
N PRO A 35 -3.00 11.82 -10.31
CA PRO A 35 -3.49 13.19 -10.47
C PRO A 35 -4.17 13.80 -9.24
N SER A 36 -4.77 12.97 -8.38
CA SER A 36 -5.40 13.39 -7.13
C SER A 36 -5.00 12.49 -5.96
N LEU A 37 -5.21 12.97 -4.73
CA LEU A 37 -5.01 12.17 -3.52
C LEU A 37 -5.89 10.92 -3.51
N GLU A 38 -7.16 11.06 -3.89
CA GLU A 38 -8.13 9.96 -3.99
C GLU A 38 -7.66 8.88 -4.96
N GLU A 39 -7.20 9.28 -6.15
CA GLU A 39 -6.71 8.34 -7.17
C GLU A 39 -5.43 7.62 -6.71
N ALA A 40 -4.51 8.36 -6.07
CA ALA A 40 -3.30 7.76 -5.52
C ALA A 40 -3.64 6.74 -4.42
N VAL A 41 -4.51 7.10 -3.46
CA VAL A 41 -4.94 6.23 -2.36
C VAL A 41 -5.66 4.97 -2.88
N SER A 42 -6.59 5.14 -3.82
CA SER A 42 -7.30 4.04 -4.48
C SER A 42 -6.31 3.09 -5.19
N CYS A 43 -5.34 3.63 -5.92
CA CYS A 43 -4.31 2.84 -6.57
C CYS A 43 -3.43 2.07 -5.57
N ALA A 44 -3.06 2.70 -4.44
CA ALA A 44 -2.27 2.05 -3.39
C ALA A 44 -3.01 0.83 -2.81
N TYR A 45 -4.31 0.96 -2.52
CA TYR A 45 -5.09 -0.16 -2.02
C TYR A 45 -5.21 -1.30 -3.03
N ARG A 46 -5.43 -1.01 -4.32
CA ARG A 46 -5.37 -2.04 -5.38
C ARG A 46 -4.02 -2.76 -5.41
N GLY A 47 -2.93 -2.02 -5.21
CA GLY A 47 -1.58 -2.60 -5.10
C GLY A 47 -1.45 -3.55 -3.90
N VAL A 48 -1.96 -3.16 -2.72
CA VAL A 48 -1.99 -4.03 -1.53
C VAL A 48 -2.83 -5.29 -1.74
N GLU A 49 -3.97 -5.17 -2.41
CA GLU A 49 -4.88 -6.29 -2.72
C GLU A 49 -4.26 -7.31 -3.67
N SER A 50 -3.39 -6.85 -4.58
CA SER A 50 -2.70 -7.74 -5.53
C SER A 50 -1.64 -8.65 -4.91
N ILE A 51 -1.20 -8.37 -3.68
CA ILE A 51 -0.19 -9.15 -2.94
C ILE A 51 -0.89 -10.25 -2.14
N GLN A 52 -0.54 -11.52 -2.34
CA GLN A 52 -1.12 -12.65 -1.59
C GLN A 52 -0.24 -13.05 -0.39
N SER A 53 -0.84 -13.18 0.80
CA SER A 53 -0.22 -13.65 2.05
C SER A 53 -1.29 -13.99 3.09
N ARG A 54 -1.06 -15.03 3.89
CA ARG A 54 -2.08 -15.65 4.76
C ARG A 54 -2.60 -14.74 5.87
N HIS A 55 -1.75 -13.87 6.44
CA HIS A 55 -2.11 -13.00 7.55
C HIS A 55 -1.62 -11.58 7.28
N ARG A 56 -2.47 -10.78 6.61
CA ARG A 56 -2.16 -9.38 6.28
C ARG A 56 -3.05 -8.44 7.06
N PHE A 57 -2.44 -7.46 7.71
CA PHE A 57 -3.12 -6.36 8.37
C PHE A 57 -2.55 -5.05 7.85
N TYR A 58 -3.43 -4.15 7.42
CA TYR A 58 -3.08 -2.82 6.97
C TYR A 58 -4.22 -1.87 7.31
N ARG A 59 -3.91 -0.58 7.46
CA ARG A 59 -4.94 0.44 7.68
C ARG A 59 -5.76 0.63 6.42
N LYS A 60 -7.08 0.78 6.57
CA LYS A 60 -8.03 1.06 5.48
C LYS A 60 -8.39 2.54 5.33
N ASN A 61 -7.72 3.41 6.08
CA ASN A 61 -8.04 4.84 6.18
C ASN A 61 -6.80 5.74 6.05
N ILE A 62 -5.77 5.29 5.33
CA ILE A 62 -4.64 6.16 4.97
C ILE A 62 -5.17 7.40 4.24
N ALA A 63 -4.65 8.58 4.61
CA ALA A 63 -5.00 9.90 4.07
C ALA A 63 -6.44 10.42 4.30
N SER A 64 -7.35 9.64 4.89
CA SER A 64 -8.76 10.03 5.17
C SER A 64 -8.96 11.47 5.68
N ARG A 65 -8.16 11.93 6.66
CA ARG A 65 -8.27 13.31 7.19
C ARG A 65 -8.08 14.40 6.12
N TYR A 66 -7.25 14.17 5.12
CA TYR A 66 -7.02 15.14 4.04
C TYR A 66 -8.13 15.12 3.00
N GLU A 67 -8.75 13.96 2.75
CA GLU A 67 -9.96 13.85 1.94
C GLU A 67 -11.11 14.65 2.58
N ASP A 68 -11.31 14.50 3.90
CA ASP A 68 -12.33 15.24 4.64
C ASP A 68 -12.12 16.77 4.54
N LEU A 69 -10.86 17.22 4.68
CA LEU A 69 -10.49 18.63 4.55
C LEU A 69 -10.72 19.17 3.13
N LEU A 70 -10.39 18.40 2.09
CA LEU A 70 -10.67 18.77 0.70
C LEU A 70 -12.17 18.95 0.46
N VAL A 71 -13.01 18.05 0.99
CA VAL A 71 -14.47 18.15 0.89
C VAL A 71 -15.01 19.40 1.63
N LEU A 72 -14.43 19.74 2.77
CA LEU A 72 -14.78 20.94 3.55
C LEU A 72 -14.38 22.25 2.86
N MET A 73 -13.29 22.27 2.09
CA MET A 73 -12.79 23.49 1.42
C MET A 73 -13.51 23.80 0.09
N ILE A 74 -14.26 22.86 -0.47
CA ILE A 74 -14.99 23.01 -1.75
C ILE A 74 -16.48 23.34 -1.53
N LYS A 75 -16.96 23.30 -0.28
CA LYS A 75 -18.32 23.71 0.13
C LYS A 75 -18.33 25.14 0.67
#